data_AF-A0A2N2FI67-F1
#
_entry.id   AF-A0A2N2FI67-F1
#
_cell.length_a   1.000
_cell.length_b   1.000
_cell.length_c   1.000
_cell.angle_alpha   90.00
_cell.angle_beta   90.00
_cell.angle_gamma   90.00
#
_symmetry.space_group_name_H-M   'P 1'
#
loop_
_entity.id
_entity.type
_entity.pdbx_description
1 polymer ?
#
loop_
_entity_poly.entity_id
_entity_poly.type
_entity_poly.pdbx_seq_one_letter_code
_entity_poly.pdbx_strand_id
1 'polypeptide(L)'
;MTEYRFGEFRFEVAAGAPGADPKQAGRLEVSIYQGGEPFLDMHGAPLRKVFPARAGERRVEQFCQRFATDDAFRTGTILKHAFACC
;
A
#
# COMPACT_ATOMS: atom_id res chain seq x y z
N MET A 1 -11.60 2.50 8.77
CA MET A 1 -10.98 2.09 7.50
C MET A 1 -11.17 3.23 6.53
N THR A 2 -10.09 3.72 5.93
CA THR A 2 -10.10 4.87 5.01
C THR A 2 -9.86 4.37 3.59
N GLU A 3 -10.61 4.89 2.61
CA GLU A 3 -10.49 4.46 1.21
C GLU A 3 -10.09 5.66 0.33
N TYR A 4 -9.17 5.44 -0.61
CA TYR A 4 -8.81 6.40 -1.66
C TYR A 4 -9.04 5.80 -3.05
N ARG A 5 -9.49 6.61 -4.01
CA ARG A 5 -9.70 6.18 -5.40
C ARG A 5 -9.06 7.17 -6.37
N PHE A 6 -8.29 6.64 -7.31
CA PHE A 6 -7.61 7.43 -8.34
C PHE A 6 -7.64 6.66 -9.66
N GLY A 7 -8.54 7.05 -10.57
CA GLY A 7 -8.76 6.32 -11.82
C GLY A 7 -9.22 4.89 -11.57
N GLU A 8 -8.51 3.92 -12.15
CA GLU A 8 -8.76 2.48 -11.98
C GLU A 8 -8.23 1.89 -10.66
N PHE A 9 -7.47 2.68 -9.89
CA PHE A 9 -6.87 2.24 -8.63
C PHE A 9 -7.76 2.56 -7.43
N ARG A 10 -7.94 1.57 -6.56
CA ARG A 10 -8.56 1.70 -5.24
C ARG A 10 -7.56 1.32 -4.17
N PHE A 11 -7.51 2.10 -3.10
CA PHE A 11 -6.59 1.92 -1.98
C PHE A 11 -7.40 1.80 -0.70
N GLU A 12 -7.18 0.73 0.05
CA GLU A 12 -7.81 0.50 1.33
C GLU A 12 -6.79 0.63 2.45
N VAL A 13 -7.04 1.57 3.36
CA VAL A 13 -6.16 1.87 4.49
C VAL A 13 -6.79 1.34 5.77
N ALA A 14 -6.13 0.36 6.36
CA ALA A 14 -6.51 -0.24 7.62
C ALA A 14 -5.40 -0.07 8.66
N ALA A 15 -5.77 0.07 9.92
CA ALA A 15 -4.81 -0.17 10.99
C ALA A 15 -4.47 -1.67 10.96
N GLY A 16 -3.17 -2.00 10.99
CA GLY A 16 -2.71 -3.38 11.00
C GLY A 16 -3.39 -4.15 12.12
N ALA A 17 -3.81 -5.38 11.82
CA ALA A 17 -4.60 -6.19 12.75
C ALA A 17 -3.85 -6.36 14.10
N PRO A 18 -4.55 -6.21 15.25
CA PRO A 18 -3.96 -6.48 16.55
C PRO A 18 -3.62 -7.98 16.63
N GLY A 19 -2.33 -8.31 16.58
CA GLY A 19 -1.83 -9.70 16.62
C GLY A 19 -0.79 -10.05 15.55
N ALA A 20 -0.68 -9.27 14.48
CA ALA A 20 0.50 -9.32 13.60
C ALA A 20 1.65 -8.66 14.34
N ASP A 21 2.74 -9.42 14.59
CA ASP A 21 4.04 -9.05 15.16
C ASP A 21 4.06 -7.78 16.05
N PRO A 22 4.48 -7.81 17.32
CA PRO A 22 4.48 -6.62 18.19
C PRO A 22 5.26 -5.40 17.64
N LYS A 23 6.11 -5.58 16.61
CA LYS A 23 6.74 -4.47 15.86
C LYS A 23 5.82 -3.79 14.83
N GLN A 24 4.68 -4.39 14.51
CA GLN A 24 3.65 -3.93 13.58
C GLN A 24 2.40 -3.35 14.27
N ALA A 25 2.29 -3.48 15.60
CA ALA A 25 1.26 -2.84 16.38
C ALA A 25 1.23 -1.31 16.09
N GLY A 26 0.09 -0.83 15.60
CA GLY A 26 -0.14 0.57 15.24
C GLY A 26 0.23 0.96 13.81
N ARG A 27 0.79 0.09 12.97
CA ARG A 27 1.09 0.45 11.57
C ARG A 27 -0.18 0.63 10.74
N LEU A 28 -0.12 1.47 9.72
CA LEU A 28 -1.17 1.60 8.71
C LEU A 28 -0.78 0.72 7.52
N GLU A 29 -1.68 -0.16 7.08
CA GLU A 29 -1.52 -0.98 5.89
C GLU A 29 -2.40 -0.41 4.78
N VAL A 30 -1.79 -0.23 3.60
CA VAL A 30 -2.48 0.19 2.38
C VAL A 30 -2.51 -0.98 1.43
N SER A 31 -3.69 -1.55 1.23
CA SER A 31 -3.97 -2.57 0.21
C SER A 31 -4.32 -1.90 -1.10
N ILE A 32 -3.75 -2.39 -2.21
CA ILE A 32 -3.88 -1.78 -3.54
C ILE A 32 -4.71 -2.69 -4.43
N TYR A 33 -5.69 -2.12 -5.12
CA TYR A 33 -6.56 -2.80 -6.07
C TYR A 33 -6.57 -2.05 -7.40
N GLN A 34 -6.69 -2.78 -8.51
CA GLN A 34 -6.83 -2.24 -9.87
C GLN A 34 -7.99 -2.95 -10.56
N GLY A 35 -8.96 -2.21 -11.10
CA GLY A 35 -10.11 -2.82 -11.77
C GLY A 35 -10.98 -3.70 -10.87
N GLY A 36 -10.89 -3.54 -9.54
CA GLY A 36 -11.61 -4.35 -8.54
C GLY A 36 -10.86 -5.57 -8.03
N GLU A 37 -9.73 -5.93 -8.64
CA GLU A 37 -8.88 -7.05 -8.22
C GLU A 37 -7.65 -6.58 -7.43
N PRO A 38 -7.09 -7.40 -6.53
CA PRO A 38 -5.85 -7.06 -5.84
C PRO A 38 -4.72 -6.82 -6.84
N PHE A 39 -4.02 -5.70 -6.66
CA PHE A 39 -2.83 -5.42 -7.45
C PHE A 39 -1.68 -6.30 -6.95
N LEU A 40 -1.07 -7.09 -7.81
CA LEU A 40 -0.09 -8.09 -7.42
C LEU A 40 1.35 -7.57 -7.52
N ASP A 41 2.22 -8.08 -6.65
CA ASP A 41 3.66 -7.91 -6.75
C ASP A 41 4.28 -8.89 -7.77
N MET A 42 5.62 -8.86 -7.90
CA MET A 42 6.33 -9.72 -8.85
C MET A 42 6.29 -11.21 -8.51
N HIS A 43 5.88 -11.58 -7.30
CA HIS A 43 5.73 -12.96 -6.85
C HIS A 43 4.28 -13.45 -6.93
N GLY A 44 3.36 -12.61 -7.42
CA GLY A 44 1.93 -12.93 -7.50
C GLY A 44 1.18 -12.76 -6.18
N ALA A 45 1.79 -12.13 -5.16
CA ALA A 45 1.12 -11.82 -3.90
C ALA A 45 0.45 -10.44 -3.96
N PRO A 46 -0.66 -10.21 -3.24
CA PRO A 46 -1.27 -8.87 -3.16
C PRO A 46 -0.28 -7.83 -2.61
N LEU A 47 -0.02 -6.80 -3.40
CA LEU A 47 0.88 -5.71 -3.06
C LEU A 47 0.28 -4.86 -1.94
N ARG A 48 1.06 -4.66 -0.88
CA ARG A 48 0.66 -3.82 0.26
C ARG A 48 1.76 -2.86 0.63
N LYS A 49 1.39 -1.67 1.07
CA LYS A 49 2.32 -0.68 1.60
C LYS A 49 2.07 -0.46 3.08
N VAL A 50 3.10 -0.68 3.89
CA VAL A 50 3.04 -0.43 5.33
C VAL A 50 3.63 0.93 5.65
N PHE A 51 2.90 1.71 6.43
CA PHE A 51 3.30 2.99 7.00
C PHE A 51 3.39 2.89 8.53
N PRO A 52 4.29 3.66 9.16
CA PRO A 52 4.28 3.78 10.62
C PRO A 52 2.98 4.44 11.10
N ALA A 53 2.54 4.12 12.33
CA ALA A 53 1.33 4.68 12.97
C ALA A 53 1.20 6.20 12.86
N ARG A 54 2.34 6.88 13.01
CA ARG A 54 2.48 8.34 12.98
C ARG A 54 2.50 8.92 11.58
N ALA A 55 2.36 8.11 10.53
CA ALA A 55 2.23 8.64 9.17
C ALA A 55 0.90 9.39 9.10
N GLY A 56 0.97 10.71 8.95
CA GLY A 56 -0.25 11.52 8.78
C GLY A 56 -1.00 11.12 7.51
N GLU A 57 -2.32 11.26 7.55
CA GLU A 57 -3.24 10.88 6.46
C GLU A 57 -2.82 11.50 5.11
N ARG A 58 -2.37 12.76 5.12
CA ARG A 58 -1.87 13.45 3.93
C ARG A 58 -0.70 12.74 3.25
N ARG A 59 0.18 12.09 4.01
CA ARG A 59 1.31 11.33 3.45
C ARG A 59 0.83 10.04 2.79
N VAL A 60 -0.18 9.40 3.38
CA VAL A 60 -0.78 8.18 2.83
C VAL A 60 -1.53 8.52 1.54
N GLU A 61 -2.34 9.57 1.55
CA GLU A 61 -3.04 10.08 0.37
C GLU A 61 -2.07 10.44 -0.77
N GLN A 62 -1.00 11.18 -0.49
CA GLN A 62 0.03 11.52 -1.47
C GLN A 62 0.69 10.28 -2.09
N PHE A 63 0.91 9.23 -1.29
CA PHE A 63 1.40 7.96 -1.81
C PHE A 63 0.38 7.33 -2.76
N CYS A 64 -0.90 7.22 -2.35
CA CYS A 64 -1.96 6.62 -3.17
C CYS A 64 -2.12 7.36 -4.50
N GLN A 65 -2.16 8.70 -4.45
CA GLN A 65 -2.26 9.54 -5.64
C GLN A 65 -1.08 9.30 -6.58
N ARG A 66 0.15 9.39 -6.05
CA ARG A 66 1.36 9.25 -6.87
C ARG A 66 1.49 7.84 -7.44
N PHE A 67 1.15 6.80 -6.67
CA PHE A 67 1.14 5.43 -7.16
C PHE A 67 0.19 5.25 -8.34
N ALA A 68 -0.97 5.89 -8.31
CA ALA A 68 -1.95 5.80 -9.39
C ALA A 68 -1.55 6.59 -10.66
N THR A 69 -0.81 7.69 -10.51
CA THR A 69 -0.54 8.61 -11.62
C THR A 69 0.89 8.57 -12.18
N ASP A 70 1.87 8.06 -11.43
CA ASP A 70 3.29 8.07 -11.79
C ASP A 70 3.79 6.63 -11.99
N ASP A 71 3.88 6.20 -13.25
CA ASP A 71 4.25 4.84 -13.62
C ASP A 71 5.67 4.45 -13.16
N ALA A 72 6.63 5.39 -13.25
CA ALA A 72 8.00 5.17 -12.79
C ALA A 72 8.04 4.97 -11.27
N PHE A 73 7.28 5.78 -10.52
CA PHE A 73 7.14 5.60 -9.07
C PHE A 73 6.46 4.28 -8.69
N ARG A 74 5.40 3.90 -9.41
CA ARG A 74 4.71 2.62 -9.22
C ARG A 74 5.64 1.44 -9.44
N THR A 75 6.34 1.41 -10.58
CA THR A 75 7.31 0.37 -10.92
C THR A 75 8.43 0.29 -9.88
N GLY A 76 8.98 1.43 -9.47
CA GLY A 76 9.99 1.47 -8.41
C GLY A 76 9.46 0.98 -7.06
N THR A 77 8.19 1.17 -6.76
CA THR A 77 7.54 0.66 -5.53
C THR A 77 7.39 -0.85 -5.56
N ILE A 78 6.95 -1.40 -6.70
CA ILE A 78 6.80 -2.85 -6.92
C ILE A 78 8.14 -3.55 -6.76
N LEU A 79 9.19 -3.06 -7.45
CA LEU A 79 10.54 -3.61 -7.37
C LEU A 79 11.07 -3.59 -5.93
N LYS A 80 10.99 -2.45 -5.24
CA LYS A 80 11.44 -2.34 -3.84
C LYS A 80 10.72 -3.31 -2.91
N HIS A 81 9.45 -3.61 -3.18
CA HIS A 81 8.70 -4.56 -2.36
C HIS A 81 9.16 -5.99 -2.60
N ALA A 82 9.35 -6.39 -3.87
CA ALA A 82 9.85 -7.71 -4.24
C ALA A 82 11.22 -8.00 -3.60
N PHE A 83 12.13 -7.02 -3.58
CA PHE A 83 13.48 -7.19 -3.00
C PHE A 83 13.55 -7.00 -1.48
N ALA A 84 12.46 -6.57 -0.81
CA ALA A 84 12.45 -6.45 0.65
C ALA A 84 12.19 -7.78 1.37
N CYS A 85 11.88 -8.85 0.62
CA CYS A 85 11.64 -10.20 1.14
C CYS A 85 12.86 -11.14 1.02
N CYS A 86 14.05 -10.63 0.68
CA CYS A 86 15.31 -11.37 0.67
C CYS A 86 16.16 -11.11 1.92
#